data_AF-Q8CWJ0-F1
#
_entry.id   AF-Q8CWJ0-F1
#
_cell.length_a   1.000
_cell.length_b   1.000
_cell.length_c   1.000
_cell.angle_alpha   90.00
_cell.angle_beta   90.00
_cell.angle_gamma   90.00
#
_symmetry.space_group_name_H-M   'P 1'
#
loop_
_entity.id
_entity.type
_entity.pdbx_description
1 polymer ?
#
loop_
_entity_poly.entity_id
_entity_poly.type
_entity_poly.pdbx_seq_one_letter_code
_entity_poly.pdbx_strand_id
1 'polypeptide(L)'
;MAAKDVLFANDARQKMLKGVNLLADAVKVTLGPKGRNVVLDKSYGAPSITKDGVSVAKAIELKDKFENMGAQMVKQVASKANDEAGDGTTTATVLAQALINEGLKAVAAGMNPMDLKRGIDKAVDSAVEKLRAMAQPCSDKESITQVGSISANSDRAIGDIIAEAMEKVGRNGVITVEEGQGLSNELSVVEGMQFDRGYLSPYFITNQDSGAVELDNPYILLVDKKVSSIRELLPVLESVAKASRSLLIIAEDIDGEALATLVVNNLRGIVRAAAVKAPGFGDNRKAMLEDIAVLTAGTVISEEIGLELEKATIEQLGSAKKVTITKDTTTIVGGAAQESAIRDRVATIEKQIENTTSSYDKEKLQQRIAKLSGGVAVIKIGAATEVEMKEKKDRVDDALHATRAAVEEGIVAGGGVALTKIASELADLKGDNDDQNVGIRVALRAMEEPLRQIAINAGDEGSVVANAVKAGDAHYGYNAATGEYGNMIEMGILDPAKVTRSALQYAASVAGLMITTEAMITDHVADTSSEI
;
A
#
# COMPACT_ATOMS: atom_id res chain seq x y z
N MET A 1 21.51 14.73 -29.11
CA MET A 1 20.26 14.08 -28.67
C MET A 1 20.17 12.74 -29.37
N ALA A 2 19.77 11.67 -28.68
CA ALA A 2 19.47 10.41 -29.35
C ALA A 2 18.27 10.58 -30.29
N ALA A 3 18.28 9.89 -31.44
CA ALA A 3 17.14 9.85 -32.35
C ALA A 3 15.90 9.31 -31.61
N LYS A 4 14.70 9.65 -32.10
CA LYS A 4 13.43 9.23 -31.50
C LYS A 4 12.60 8.46 -32.51
N ASP A 5 11.99 7.38 -32.07
CA ASP A 5 10.92 6.72 -32.81
C ASP A 5 9.58 7.30 -32.36
N VAL A 6 8.72 7.60 -33.34
CA VAL A 6 7.40 8.16 -33.09
C VAL A 6 6.35 7.31 -33.80
N LEU A 7 5.37 6.82 -33.04
CA LEU A 7 4.19 6.14 -33.57
C LEU A 7 2.96 6.99 -33.30
N PHE A 8 2.00 6.92 -34.22
CA PHE A 8 0.77 7.70 -34.17
C PHE A 8 -0.46 6.80 -34.22
N ALA A 9 -1.57 7.32 -33.68
CA ALA A 9 -2.92 6.80 -33.78
C ALA A 9 -3.00 5.27 -33.58
N ASN A 10 -3.45 4.53 -34.60
CA ASN A 10 -3.72 3.10 -34.48
C ASN A 10 -2.45 2.26 -34.24
N ASP A 11 -1.34 2.56 -34.91
CA ASP A 11 -0.09 1.78 -34.77
C ASP A 11 0.48 1.92 -33.36
N ALA A 12 0.40 3.13 -32.80
CA ALA A 12 0.75 3.39 -31.40
C ALA A 12 -0.15 2.59 -30.45
N ARG A 13 -1.48 2.70 -30.62
CA ARG A 13 -2.47 2.03 -29.76
C ARG A 13 -2.35 0.51 -29.80
N GLN A 14 -2.10 -0.10 -30.96
CA GLN A 14 -1.96 -1.55 -31.08
C GLN A 14 -0.73 -2.08 -30.34
N LYS A 15 0.44 -1.44 -30.49
CA LYS A 15 1.64 -1.83 -29.73
C LYS A 15 1.44 -1.65 -28.23
N MET A 16 0.89 -0.51 -27.83
CA MET A 16 0.60 -0.23 -26.43
C MET A 16 -0.35 -1.27 -25.84
N LEU A 17 -1.44 -1.62 -26.55
CA LEU A 17 -2.42 -2.62 -26.15
C LEU A 17 -1.81 -4.02 -26.00
N LYS A 18 -0.86 -4.39 -26.86
CA LYS A 18 -0.16 -5.67 -26.74
C LYS A 18 0.61 -5.77 -25.42
N GLY A 19 1.29 -4.71 -25.00
CA GLY A 19 1.96 -4.66 -23.71
C GLY A 19 1.02 -4.68 -22.51
N VAL A 20 -0.10 -3.95 -22.60
CA VAL A 20 -1.20 -3.99 -21.61
C VAL A 20 -1.68 -5.42 -21.40
N ASN A 21 -2.01 -6.10 -22.50
CA ASN A 21 -2.56 -7.45 -22.45
C ASN A 21 -1.54 -8.44 -21.93
N LEU A 22 -0.28 -8.37 -22.36
CA LEU A 22 0.74 -9.28 -21.88
C LEU A 22 0.94 -9.19 -20.36
N LEU A 23 1.02 -7.97 -19.80
CA LEU A 23 1.15 -7.80 -18.35
C LEU A 23 -0.12 -8.24 -17.63
N ALA A 24 -1.29 -7.80 -18.09
CA ALA A 24 -2.55 -8.13 -17.44
C ALA A 24 -2.86 -9.62 -17.51
N ASP A 25 -2.52 -10.32 -18.59
CA ASP A 25 -2.67 -11.76 -18.74
C ASP A 25 -1.78 -12.53 -17.75
N ALA A 26 -0.57 -12.03 -17.46
CA ALA A 26 0.30 -12.61 -16.44
C ALA A 26 -0.20 -12.36 -15.01
N VAL A 27 -0.83 -11.21 -14.75
CA VAL A 27 -1.37 -10.87 -13.42
C VAL A 27 -2.70 -11.57 -13.15
N LYS A 28 -3.64 -11.55 -14.11
CA LYS A 28 -5.03 -11.98 -13.89
C LYS A 28 -5.20 -13.46 -13.56
N VAL A 29 -4.20 -14.31 -13.87
CA VAL A 29 -4.21 -15.72 -13.47
C VAL A 29 -4.17 -15.90 -11.95
N THR A 30 -3.70 -14.89 -11.20
CA THR A 30 -3.63 -14.95 -9.74
C THR A 30 -4.96 -14.61 -9.04
N LEU A 31 -5.94 -14.09 -9.78
CA LEU A 31 -7.19 -13.57 -9.20
C LEU A 31 -8.10 -14.68 -8.65
N GLY A 32 -8.60 -14.50 -7.44
CA GLY A 32 -9.59 -15.37 -6.81
C GLY A 32 -9.02 -16.56 -6.03
N PRO A 33 -9.87 -17.36 -5.36
CA PRO A 33 -9.44 -18.43 -4.46
C PRO A 33 -8.69 -19.54 -5.20
N LYS A 34 -9.10 -19.88 -6.42
CA LYS A 34 -8.43 -20.84 -7.32
C LYS A 34 -7.42 -20.18 -8.27
N GLY A 35 -7.03 -18.93 -8.02
CA GLY A 35 -5.97 -18.26 -8.75
C GLY A 35 -4.65 -19.04 -8.66
N ARG A 36 -3.87 -19.00 -9.74
CA ARG A 36 -2.63 -19.77 -9.93
C ARG A 36 -1.41 -18.93 -9.57
N ASN A 37 -0.32 -19.62 -9.24
CA ASN A 37 0.95 -18.97 -8.95
C ASN A 37 1.68 -18.55 -10.21
N VAL A 38 2.45 -17.48 -10.09
CA VAL A 38 3.39 -16.99 -11.10
C VAL A 38 4.81 -17.19 -10.58
N VAL A 39 5.69 -17.71 -11.44
CA VAL A 39 7.11 -17.86 -11.14
C VAL A 39 7.86 -16.67 -11.73
N LEU A 40 8.59 -15.96 -10.89
CA LEU A 40 9.40 -14.81 -11.26
C LEU A 40 10.88 -15.20 -11.22
N ASP A 41 11.55 -14.99 -12.34
CA ASP A 41 13.00 -15.11 -12.40
C ASP A 41 13.66 -13.94 -11.64
N LYS A 42 14.74 -14.23 -10.92
CA LYS A 42 15.50 -13.23 -10.16
C LYS A 42 16.92 -13.17 -10.71
N SER A 43 17.46 -11.96 -10.85
CA SER A 43 18.85 -11.76 -11.30
C SER A 43 19.90 -12.41 -10.38
N TYR A 44 19.52 -12.72 -9.13
CA TYR A 44 20.34 -13.44 -8.17
C TYR A 44 19.48 -14.34 -7.27
N GLY A 45 19.97 -15.53 -6.95
CA GLY A 45 19.28 -16.49 -6.08
C GLY A 45 18.30 -17.40 -6.82
N ALA A 46 17.42 -18.06 -6.06
CA ALA A 46 16.38 -18.91 -6.62
C ALA A 46 15.20 -18.08 -7.16
N PRO A 47 14.46 -18.59 -8.16
CA PRO A 47 13.20 -17.99 -8.60
C PRO A 47 12.23 -17.84 -7.42
N SER A 48 11.42 -16.78 -7.43
CA SER A 48 10.33 -16.63 -6.46
C SER A 48 9.01 -17.06 -7.06
N ILE A 49 8.17 -17.69 -6.25
CA ILE A 49 6.79 -18.01 -6.59
C ILE A 49 5.91 -17.01 -5.84
N THR A 50 4.95 -16.39 -6.53
CA THR A 50 4.03 -15.44 -5.92
C THR A 50 2.64 -15.53 -6.53
N LYS A 51 1.64 -15.10 -5.75
CA LYS A 51 0.26 -14.86 -6.19
C LYS A 51 -0.11 -13.36 -6.11
N ASP A 52 0.82 -12.50 -5.66
CA ASP A 52 0.60 -11.06 -5.58
C ASP A 52 0.69 -10.40 -6.97
N GLY A 53 -0.38 -9.73 -7.37
CA GLY A 53 -0.49 -9.05 -8.65
C GLY A 53 0.49 -7.89 -8.82
N VAL A 54 0.83 -7.15 -7.76
CA VAL A 54 1.78 -6.03 -7.90
C VAL A 54 3.21 -6.51 -8.07
N SER A 55 3.60 -7.58 -7.36
CA SER A 55 4.89 -8.24 -7.56
C SER A 55 5.04 -8.77 -8.99
N VAL A 56 4.02 -9.44 -9.53
CA VAL A 56 4.01 -9.90 -10.92
C VAL A 56 4.12 -8.73 -11.90
N ALA A 57 3.32 -7.68 -11.71
CA ALA A 57 3.36 -6.50 -12.57
C ALA A 57 4.71 -5.78 -12.53
N LYS A 58 5.38 -5.75 -11.37
CA LYS A 58 6.70 -5.13 -11.19
C LYS A 58 7.81 -5.90 -11.89
N ALA A 59 7.69 -7.22 -12.01
CA ALA A 59 8.68 -8.08 -12.65
C ALA A 59 8.65 -8.05 -14.18
N ILE A 60 7.63 -7.44 -14.79
CA ILE A 60 7.46 -7.44 -16.25
C ILE A 60 8.06 -6.17 -16.86
N GLU A 61 9.10 -6.37 -17.67
CA GLU A 61 9.70 -5.35 -18.51
C GLU A 61 9.87 -5.91 -19.93
N LEU A 62 9.35 -5.19 -20.93
CA LEU A 62 9.29 -5.67 -22.31
C LEU A 62 10.40 -5.05 -23.16
N LYS A 63 10.93 -5.87 -24.09
CA LYS A 63 12.00 -5.45 -25.01
C LYS A 63 11.53 -4.35 -25.99
N ASP A 64 10.35 -4.49 -26.58
CA ASP A 64 9.78 -3.43 -27.43
C ASP A 64 9.34 -2.27 -26.54
N LYS A 65 9.91 -1.09 -26.76
CA LYS A 65 9.68 0.07 -25.89
C LYS A 65 8.24 0.59 -25.95
N PHE A 66 7.54 0.46 -27.09
CA PHE A 66 6.14 0.88 -27.21
C PHE A 66 5.20 -0.10 -26.51
N GLU A 67 5.45 -1.41 -26.64
CA GLU A 67 4.75 -2.42 -25.86
C GLU A 67 5.04 -2.20 -24.36
N ASN A 68 6.30 -1.96 -24.00
CA ASN A 68 6.70 -1.72 -22.62
C ASN A 68 5.98 -0.51 -22.02
N MET A 69 5.79 0.58 -22.77
CA MET A 69 4.99 1.73 -22.29
C MET A 69 3.59 1.30 -21.82
N GLY A 70 2.89 0.46 -22.61
CA GLY A 70 1.59 -0.07 -22.22
C GLY A 70 1.64 -0.91 -20.95
N ALA A 71 2.63 -1.80 -20.84
CA ALA A 71 2.86 -2.58 -19.63
C ALA A 71 3.13 -1.68 -18.40
N GLN A 72 4.03 -0.70 -18.54
CA GLN A 72 4.37 0.21 -17.46
C GLN A 72 3.16 1.05 -16.98
N MET A 73 2.23 1.41 -17.87
CA MET A 73 0.99 2.11 -17.48
C MET A 73 0.09 1.22 -16.61
N VAL A 74 -0.08 -0.06 -16.96
CA VAL A 74 -0.85 -1.01 -16.14
C VAL A 74 -0.14 -1.33 -14.83
N LYS A 75 1.20 -1.42 -14.83
CA LYS A 75 1.99 -1.54 -13.59
C LYS A 75 1.70 -0.39 -12.62
N GLN A 76 1.53 0.84 -13.12
CA GLN A 76 1.14 1.98 -12.29
C GLN A 76 -0.25 1.80 -11.67
N VAL A 77 -1.21 1.19 -12.38
CA VAL A 77 -2.54 0.88 -11.80
C VAL A 77 -2.40 -0.05 -10.59
N ALA A 78 -1.68 -1.17 -10.76
CA ALA A 78 -1.45 -2.11 -9.68
C ALA A 78 -0.72 -1.46 -8.50
N SER A 79 0.30 -0.64 -8.79
CA SER A 79 1.09 0.03 -7.76
C SER A 79 0.27 1.09 -7.00
N LYS A 80 -0.62 1.82 -7.68
CA LYS A 80 -1.48 2.83 -7.04
C LYS A 80 -2.60 2.22 -6.22
N ALA A 81 -3.19 1.11 -6.68
CA ALA A 81 -4.14 0.35 -5.86
C ALA A 81 -3.47 -0.13 -4.56
N ASN A 82 -2.23 -0.63 -4.66
CA ASN A 82 -1.43 -1.02 -3.50
C ASN A 82 -1.12 0.17 -2.58
N ASP A 83 -0.70 1.30 -3.12
CA ASP A 83 -0.40 2.50 -2.32
C ASP A 83 -1.62 3.01 -1.53
N GLU A 84 -2.82 2.93 -2.12
CA GLU A 84 -4.05 3.53 -1.55
C GLU A 84 -4.80 2.59 -0.60
N ALA A 85 -4.83 1.29 -0.92
CA ALA A 85 -5.63 0.31 -0.20
C ALA A 85 -4.85 -0.93 0.27
N GLY A 86 -3.61 -1.11 -0.19
CA GLY A 86 -2.75 -2.26 0.11
C GLY A 86 -3.26 -3.61 -0.38
N ASP A 87 -4.30 -3.62 -1.23
CA ASP A 87 -4.88 -4.83 -1.83
C ASP A 87 -5.62 -4.46 -3.14
N GLY A 88 -6.16 -5.45 -3.85
CA GLY A 88 -6.96 -5.27 -5.06
C GLY A 88 -6.13 -4.98 -6.31
N THR A 89 -4.82 -5.20 -6.25
CA THR A 89 -3.86 -4.92 -7.33
C THR A 89 -4.21 -5.70 -8.61
N THR A 90 -4.48 -6.99 -8.46
CA THR A 90 -4.93 -7.88 -9.54
C THR A 90 -6.27 -7.45 -10.12
N THR A 91 -7.24 -7.09 -9.25
CA THR A 91 -8.56 -6.60 -9.68
C THR A 91 -8.44 -5.30 -10.47
N ALA A 92 -7.61 -4.37 -10.02
CA ALA A 92 -7.34 -3.11 -10.69
C ALA A 92 -6.71 -3.34 -12.08
N THR A 93 -5.78 -4.30 -12.19
CA THR A 93 -5.19 -4.71 -13.48
C THR A 93 -6.22 -5.31 -14.44
N VAL A 94 -7.11 -6.18 -13.96
CA VAL A 94 -8.19 -6.77 -14.79
C VAL A 94 -9.16 -5.69 -15.27
N LEU A 95 -9.57 -4.79 -14.38
CA LEU A 95 -10.44 -3.66 -14.74
C LEU A 95 -9.78 -2.76 -15.79
N ALA A 96 -8.49 -2.43 -15.62
CA ALA A 96 -7.74 -1.61 -16.56
C ALA A 96 -7.65 -2.29 -17.94
N GLN A 97 -7.30 -3.58 -17.97
CA GLN A 97 -7.26 -4.37 -19.20
C GLN A 97 -8.61 -4.33 -19.94
N ALA A 98 -9.71 -4.54 -19.22
CA ALA A 98 -11.05 -4.55 -19.79
C ALA A 98 -11.44 -3.19 -20.38
N LEU A 99 -11.26 -2.12 -19.60
CA LEU A 99 -11.56 -0.74 -20.03
C LEU A 99 -10.75 -0.34 -21.27
N ILE A 100 -9.45 -0.67 -21.28
CA ILE A 100 -8.58 -0.34 -22.42
C ILE A 100 -8.98 -1.14 -23.66
N ASN A 101 -9.19 -2.46 -23.55
CA ASN A 101 -9.57 -3.27 -24.71
C ASN A 101 -10.89 -2.82 -25.33
N GLU A 102 -11.93 -2.62 -24.52
CA GLU A 102 -13.25 -2.20 -25.00
C GLU A 102 -13.24 -0.75 -25.49
N GLY A 103 -12.55 0.15 -24.79
CA GLY A 103 -12.38 1.54 -25.22
C GLY A 103 -11.63 1.67 -26.55
N LEU A 104 -10.54 0.91 -26.74
CA LEU A 104 -9.78 0.93 -27.99
C LEU A 104 -10.56 0.34 -29.17
N LYS A 105 -11.41 -0.67 -28.94
CA LYS A 105 -12.35 -1.16 -29.96
C LYS A 105 -13.35 -0.08 -30.38
N ALA A 106 -13.87 0.67 -29.40
CA ALA A 106 -14.80 1.78 -29.65
C ALA A 106 -14.13 2.91 -30.47
N VAL A 107 -12.89 3.27 -30.15
CA VAL A 107 -12.10 4.23 -30.94
C VAL A 107 -11.86 3.73 -32.36
N ALA A 108 -11.51 2.45 -32.52
CA ALA A 108 -11.34 1.84 -33.85
C ALA A 108 -12.63 1.82 -34.68
N ALA A 109 -13.80 1.83 -34.02
CA ALA A 109 -15.11 1.96 -34.65
C ALA A 109 -15.48 3.42 -35.03
N GLY A 110 -14.58 4.39 -34.78
CA GLY A 110 -14.75 5.78 -35.20
C GLY A 110 -15.33 6.73 -34.15
N MET A 111 -15.46 6.28 -32.90
CA MET A 111 -15.97 7.10 -31.79
C MET A 111 -14.89 8.06 -31.27
N ASN A 112 -15.30 9.22 -30.78
CA ASN A 112 -14.38 10.21 -30.24
C ASN A 112 -13.75 9.73 -28.92
N PRO A 113 -12.40 9.62 -28.82
CA PRO A 113 -11.73 9.16 -27.61
C PRO A 113 -12.02 10.01 -26.35
N MET A 114 -12.20 11.33 -26.52
CA MET A 114 -12.46 12.23 -25.39
C MET A 114 -13.87 12.06 -24.84
N ASP A 115 -14.86 11.85 -25.70
CA ASP A 115 -16.23 11.56 -25.25
C ASP A 115 -16.36 10.16 -24.67
N LEU A 116 -15.66 9.16 -25.22
CA LEU A 116 -15.55 7.85 -24.58
C LEU A 116 -15.00 7.96 -23.16
N LYS A 117 -13.91 8.71 -22.96
CA LYS A 117 -13.35 8.96 -21.63
C LYS A 117 -14.36 9.61 -20.69
N ARG A 118 -15.06 10.67 -21.13
CA ARG A 118 -16.10 11.33 -20.30
C ARG A 118 -17.23 10.37 -19.91
N GLY A 119 -17.64 9.49 -20.82
CA GLY A 119 -18.63 8.45 -20.54
C GLY A 119 -18.14 7.46 -19.48
N ILE A 120 -16.88 7.01 -19.59
CA ILE A 120 -16.24 6.14 -18.59
C ILE A 120 -16.18 6.83 -17.23
N ASP A 121 -15.69 8.07 -17.16
CA ASP A 121 -15.59 8.85 -15.93
C ASP A 121 -16.97 8.98 -15.25
N LYS A 122 -18.01 9.33 -16.02
CA LYS A 122 -19.39 9.47 -15.52
C LYS A 122 -19.95 8.17 -14.91
N ALA A 123 -19.68 7.03 -15.56
CA ALA A 123 -20.09 5.72 -15.05
C ALA A 123 -19.34 5.33 -13.78
N VAL A 124 -18.04 5.63 -13.72
CA VAL A 124 -17.17 5.35 -12.56
C VAL A 124 -17.58 6.21 -11.37
N ASP A 125 -17.81 7.50 -11.56
CA ASP A 125 -18.28 8.39 -10.48
C ASP A 125 -19.60 7.90 -9.90
N SER A 126 -20.55 7.52 -10.78
CA SER A 126 -21.84 6.97 -10.36
C SER A 126 -21.68 5.63 -9.61
N ALA A 127 -20.75 4.78 -10.06
CA ALA A 127 -20.46 3.51 -9.42
C ALA A 127 -19.80 3.67 -8.04
N VAL A 128 -18.91 4.65 -7.88
CA VAL A 128 -18.27 4.97 -6.60
C VAL A 128 -19.31 5.40 -5.56
N GLU A 129 -20.25 6.27 -5.94
CA GLU A 129 -21.33 6.69 -5.03
C GLU A 129 -22.23 5.52 -4.63
N LYS A 130 -22.57 4.64 -5.58
CA LYS A 130 -23.33 3.42 -5.30
C LYS A 130 -22.59 2.44 -4.40
N LEU A 131 -21.28 2.27 -4.63
CA LEU A 131 -20.44 1.39 -3.82
C LEU A 131 -20.37 1.87 -2.36
N ARG A 132 -20.23 3.19 -2.15
CA ARG A 132 -20.29 3.81 -0.82
C ARG A 132 -21.65 3.59 -0.15
N ALA A 133 -22.75 3.71 -0.91
CA ALA A 133 -24.09 3.49 -0.37
C ALA A 133 -24.39 2.03 -0.03
N MET A 134 -23.75 1.07 -0.72
CA MET A 134 -23.88 -0.36 -0.47
C MET A 134 -22.99 -0.87 0.67
N ALA A 135 -21.94 -0.13 1.04
CA ALA A 135 -20.96 -0.58 2.01
C ALA A 135 -21.59 -0.75 3.40
N GLN A 136 -21.36 -1.92 4.01
CA GLN A 136 -21.78 -2.23 5.37
C GLN A 136 -20.61 -2.00 6.34
N PRO A 137 -20.85 -1.48 7.56
CA PRO A 137 -19.79 -1.33 8.54
C PRO A 137 -19.08 -2.66 8.85
N CYS A 138 -17.75 -2.66 8.83
CA CYS A 138 -16.92 -3.76 9.31
C CYS A 138 -16.45 -3.43 10.73
N SER A 139 -17.20 -3.86 11.74
CA SER A 139 -16.93 -3.53 13.14
C SER A 139 -16.87 -4.74 14.06
N ASP A 140 -17.41 -5.89 13.64
CA ASP A 140 -17.37 -7.11 14.42
C ASP A 140 -16.15 -7.97 14.07
N LYS A 141 -15.79 -8.82 15.02
CA LYS A 141 -14.61 -9.67 14.92
C LYS A 141 -14.70 -10.65 13.75
N GLU A 142 -15.89 -11.16 13.44
CA GLU A 142 -16.06 -12.14 12.36
C GLU A 142 -15.90 -11.47 10.98
N SER A 143 -16.47 -10.28 10.76
CA SER A 143 -16.27 -9.53 9.51
C SER A 143 -14.80 -9.18 9.28
N ILE A 144 -14.08 -8.84 10.36
CA ILE A 144 -12.63 -8.56 10.33
C ILE A 144 -11.86 -9.85 9.99
N THR A 145 -12.16 -10.97 10.66
CA THR A 145 -11.56 -12.29 10.35
C THR A 145 -11.83 -12.68 8.90
N GLN A 146 -13.05 -12.50 8.40
CA GLN A 146 -13.44 -12.87 7.04
C GLN A 146 -12.63 -12.09 6.00
N VAL A 147 -12.58 -10.75 6.11
CA VAL A 147 -11.76 -9.91 5.23
C VAL A 147 -10.29 -10.33 5.28
N GLY A 148 -9.72 -10.44 6.48
CA GLY A 148 -8.33 -10.85 6.67
C GLY A 148 -8.04 -12.23 6.07
N SER A 149 -8.96 -13.18 6.23
CA SER A 149 -8.81 -14.54 5.69
C SER A 149 -8.85 -14.56 4.16
N ILE A 150 -9.75 -13.81 3.52
CA ILE A 150 -9.89 -13.77 2.06
C ILE A 150 -8.65 -13.17 1.42
N SER A 151 -8.21 -12.00 1.91
CA SER A 151 -7.00 -11.35 1.43
C SER A 151 -5.75 -12.22 1.67
N ALA A 152 -5.77 -13.07 2.70
CA ALA A 152 -4.71 -14.03 2.98
C ALA A 152 -4.84 -15.39 2.26
N ASN A 153 -5.47 -15.44 1.08
CA ASN A 153 -5.73 -16.68 0.31
C ASN A 153 -6.60 -17.72 1.05
N SER A 154 -7.66 -17.27 1.72
CA SER A 154 -8.55 -18.10 2.55
C SER A 154 -7.85 -18.75 3.76
N ASP A 155 -6.73 -18.18 4.23
CA ASP A 155 -6.06 -18.61 5.45
C ASP A 155 -6.77 -18.02 6.68
N ARG A 156 -7.65 -18.83 7.28
CA ARG A 156 -8.41 -18.41 8.47
C ARG A 156 -7.51 -18.09 9.67
N ALA A 157 -6.35 -18.75 9.81
CA ALA A 157 -5.44 -18.48 10.92
C ALA A 157 -4.82 -17.06 10.82
N ILE A 158 -4.60 -16.58 9.59
CA ILE A 158 -4.19 -15.19 9.36
C ILE A 158 -5.34 -14.21 9.65
N GLY A 159 -6.57 -14.52 9.23
CA GLY A 159 -7.74 -13.71 9.56
C GLY A 159 -7.94 -13.58 11.08
N ASP A 160 -7.87 -14.70 11.81
CA ASP A 160 -8.07 -14.75 13.26
C ASP A 160 -7.01 -13.92 14.02
N ILE A 161 -5.73 -14.04 13.65
CA ILE A 161 -4.66 -13.29 14.34
C ILE A 161 -4.72 -11.78 14.05
N ILE A 162 -5.13 -11.39 12.84
CA ILE A 162 -5.36 -9.98 12.50
C ILE A 162 -6.53 -9.44 13.34
N ALA A 163 -7.63 -10.19 13.42
CA ALA A 163 -8.79 -9.79 14.22
C ALA A 163 -8.47 -9.67 15.71
N GLU A 164 -7.69 -10.61 16.26
CA GLU A 164 -7.19 -10.54 17.64
C GLU A 164 -6.26 -9.34 17.86
N ALA A 165 -5.38 -9.04 16.89
CA ALA A 165 -4.50 -7.88 16.96
C ALA A 165 -5.32 -6.57 17.00
N MET A 166 -6.29 -6.41 16.09
CA MET A 166 -7.18 -5.24 16.04
C MET A 166 -8.04 -5.10 17.30
N GLU A 167 -8.49 -6.20 17.89
CA GLU A 167 -9.21 -6.18 19.17
C GLU A 167 -8.32 -5.67 20.32
N LYS A 168 -7.05 -6.09 20.37
CA LYS A 168 -6.12 -5.69 21.44
C LYS A 168 -5.68 -4.23 21.37
N VAL A 169 -5.38 -3.71 20.18
CA VAL A 169 -4.91 -2.32 20.01
C VAL A 169 -6.03 -1.34 19.64
N GLY A 170 -7.22 -1.86 19.37
CA GLY A 170 -8.37 -1.08 18.92
C GLY A 170 -8.29 -0.68 17.45
N ARG A 171 -9.36 -0.03 16.97
CA ARG A 171 -9.57 0.33 15.55
C ARG A 171 -8.43 1.15 14.94
N ASN A 172 -7.87 2.08 15.70
CA ASN A 172 -6.79 2.98 15.27
C ASN A 172 -5.43 2.54 15.82
N GLY A 173 -5.35 1.33 16.37
CA GLY A 173 -4.13 0.78 16.92
C GLY A 173 -3.12 0.44 15.83
N VAL A 174 -1.85 0.51 16.20
CA VAL A 174 -0.75 0.19 15.29
C VAL A 174 -0.52 -1.31 15.32
N ILE A 175 -0.55 -1.93 14.14
CA ILE A 175 -0.23 -3.35 13.96
C ILE A 175 0.95 -3.42 13.00
N THR A 176 1.99 -4.15 13.38
CA THR A 176 3.18 -4.43 12.58
C THR A 176 3.33 -5.94 12.39
N VAL A 177 3.91 -6.33 11.25
CA VAL A 177 4.19 -7.73 10.93
C VAL A 177 5.71 -7.93 10.90
N GLU A 178 6.19 -8.96 11.59
CA GLU A 178 7.61 -9.29 11.71
C GLU A 178 7.85 -10.77 11.40
N GLU A 179 9.06 -11.09 10.94
CA GLU A 179 9.49 -12.48 10.83
C GLU A 179 9.75 -13.05 12.24
N GLY A 180 9.08 -14.15 12.56
CA GLY A 180 9.26 -14.88 13.82
C GLY A 180 10.35 -15.95 13.72
N GLN A 181 10.78 -16.46 14.87
CA GLN A 181 11.75 -17.55 14.97
C GLN A 181 11.08 -18.94 15.12
N GLY A 182 9.76 -18.96 15.36
CA GLY A 182 8.99 -20.17 15.58
C GLY A 182 8.32 -20.71 14.31
N LEU A 183 7.67 -21.86 14.44
CA LEU A 183 6.85 -22.46 13.37
C LEU A 183 5.41 -21.92 13.35
N SER A 184 4.97 -21.32 14.44
CA SER A 184 3.60 -20.80 14.61
C SER A 184 3.60 -19.28 14.66
N ASN A 185 2.49 -18.68 14.24
CA ASN A 185 2.31 -17.25 14.34
C ASN A 185 2.09 -16.86 15.82
N GLU A 186 2.67 -15.73 16.24
CA GLU A 186 2.52 -15.20 17.59
C GLU A 186 2.04 -13.75 17.54
N LEU A 187 1.18 -13.38 18.48
CA LEU A 187 0.74 -11.99 18.66
C LEU A 187 1.24 -11.47 20.00
N SER A 188 2.06 -10.43 19.97
CA SER A 188 2.52 -9.71 21.16
C SER A 188 2.11 -8.24 21.11
N VAL A 189 1.62 -7.69 22.20
CA VAL A 189 1.41 -6.25 22.33
C VAL A 189 2.59 -5.68 23.09
N VAL A 190 3.26 -4.69 22.49
CA VAL A 190 4.41 -4.01 23.08
C VAL A 190 4.16 -2.51 23.10
N GLU A 191 4.85 -1.81 23.99
CA GLU A 191 4.85 -0.34 23.97
C GLU A 191 5.50 0.15 22.68
N GLY A 192 4.91 1.15 22.04
CA GLY A 192 5.44 1.72 20.81
C GLY A 192 4.66 2.94 20.37
N MET A 193 5.06 3.52 19.25
CA MET A 193 4.45 4.73 18.72
C MET A 193 4.56 4.76 17.21
N GLN A 194 3.51 5.19 16.54
CA GLN A 194 3.55 5.53 15.12
C GLN A 194 3.27 7.03 14.91
N PHE A 195 3.99 7.64 13.99
CA PHE A 195 3.75 9.02 13.57
C PHE A 195 3.93 9.22 12.06
N ASP A 196 3.29 10.27 11.55
CA ASP A 196 3.01 10.49 10.14
C ASP A 196 4.17 11.20 9.42
N ARG A 197 5.36 10.60 9.50
CA ARG A 197 6.57 11.03 8.80
C ARG A 197 7.33 9.80 8.31
N GLY A 198 7.58 9.71 7.01
CA GLY A 198 8.40 8.66 6.42
C GLY A 198 9.86 9.05 6.22
N TYR A 199 10.59 8.17 5.54
CA TYR A 199 12.01 8.38 5.24
C TYR A 199 12.23 9.62 4.37
N LEU A 200 13.27 10.40 4.66
CA LEU A 200 13.64 11.58 3.87
C LEU A 200 14.18 11.21 2.48
N SER A 201 14.67 9.99 2.31
CA SER A 201 15.22 9.51 1.04
C SER A 201 14.91 8.02 0.82
N PRO A 202 14.39 7.61 -0.36
CA PRO A 202 14.21 6.20 -0.71
C PRO A 202 15.52 5.39 -0.69
N TYR A 203 16.67 6.06 -0.76
CA TYR A 203 17.98 5.39 -0.65
C TYR A 203 18.30 4.88 0.76
N PHE A 204 17.44 5.13 1.74
CA PHE A 204 17.51 4.50 3.05
C PHE A 204 16.83 3.12 3.10
N ILE A 205 16.02 2.77 2.09
CA ILE A 205 15.25 1.50 2.06
C ILE A 205 16.18 0.30 2.24
N THR A 206 15.94 -0.47 3.31
CA THR A 206 16.68 -1.70 3.61
C THR A 206 15.93 -2.93 3.12
N ASN A 207 14.61 -2.87 2.99
CA ASN A 207 13.76 -3.91 2.39
C ASN A 207 13.20 -3.42 1.05
N GLN A 208 13.79 -3.90 -0.06
CA GLN A 208 13.41 -3.47 -1.41
C GLN A 208 12.02 -3.97 -1.84
N ASP A 209 11.54 -5.06 -1.26
CA ASP A 209 10.24 -5.66 -1.64
C ASP A 209 9.08 -4.85 -1.04
N SER A 210 9.15 -4.55 0.26
CA SER A 210 8.15 -3.72 0.95
C SER A 210 8.37 -2.22 0.74
N GLY A 211 9.55 -1.81 0.27
CA GLY A 211 9.91 -0.39 0.14
C GLY A 211 10.10 0.31 1.48
N ALA A 212 10.40 -0.44 2.55
CA ALA A 212 10.53 0.08 3.91
C ALA A 212 11.99 0.14 4.39
N VAL A 213 12.26 1.04 5.33
CA VAL A 213 13.47 0.99 6.16
C VAL A 213 13.13 0.22 7.44
N GLU A 214 13.76 -0.92 7.61
CA GLU A 214 13.73 -1.71 8.84
C GLU A 214 15.07 -1.54 9.57
N LEU A 215 15.02 -1.03 10.80
CA LEU A 215 16.18 -0.87 11.68
C LEU A 215 15.99 -1.72 12.94
N ASP A 216 16.83 -2.73 13.11
CA ASP A 216 16.85 -3.56 14.32
C ASP A 216 17.75 -2.94 15.39
N ASN A 217 17.25 -2.92 16.63
CA ASN A 217 17.90 -2.35 17.80
C ASN A 217 18.56 -0.98 17.54
N PRO A 218 17.88 0.02 16.95
CA PRO A 218 18.51 1.28 16.59
C PRO A 218 18.78 2.17 17.80
N TYR A 219 19.82 2.99 17.69
CA TYR A 219 19.89 4.26 18.42
C TYR A 219 18.98 5.29 17.75
N ILE A 220 18.44 6.21 18.54
CA ILE A 220 17.50 7.24 18.08
C ILE A 220 18.03 8.59 18.52
N LEU A 221 18.51 9.39 17.57
CA LEU A 221 18.93 10.77 17.78
C LEU A 221 17.73 11.70 17.56
N LEU A 222 17.41 12.51 18.57
CA LEU A 222 16.31 13.48 18.54
C LEU A 222 16.88 14.90 18.53
N VAL A 223 16.57 15.70 17.52
CA VAL A 223 17.14 17.04 17.34
C VAL A 223 16.03 18.05 17.07
N ASP A 224 15.96 19.11 17.86
CA ASP A 224 14.99 20.20 17.67
C ASP A 224 15.56 21.36 16.84
N LYS A 225 16.24 21.01 15.75
CA LYS A 225 16.64 21.98 14.73
C LYS A 225 16.84 21.29 13.39
N LYS A 226 16.96 22.11 12.35
CA LYS A 226 17.37 21.68 11.03
C LYS A 226 18.86 21.32 11.02
N VAL A 227 19.21 20.19 10.42
CA VAL A 227 20.60 19.71 10.30
C VAL A 227 21.02 19.73 8.83
N SER A 228 21.88 20.67 8.46
CA SER A 228 22.37 20.84 7.08
C SER A 228 23.84 20.47 6.90
N SER A 229 24.65 20.45 7.97
CA SER A 229 26.06 20.08 7.93
C SER A 229 26.29 18.69 8.52
N ILE A 230 26.99 17.82 7.78
CA ILE A 230 27.37 16.50 8.28
C ILE A 230 28.36 16.58 9.46
N ARG A 231 29.11 17.69 9.59
CA ARG A 231 30.08 17.90 10.67
C ARG A 231 29.46 17.83 12.05
N GLU A 232 28.22 18.30 12.17
CA GLU A 232 27.46 18.26 13.43
C GLU A 232 27.14 16.82 13.85
N LEU A 233 26.98 15.91 12.88
CA LEU A 233 26.62 14.52 13.12
C LEU A 233 27.83 13.59 13.28
N LEU A 234 29.05 14.02 12.91
CA LEU A 234 30.24 13.16 12.95
C LEU A 234 30.45 12.47 14.31
N PRO A 235 30.38 13.16 15.46
CA PRO A 235 30.62 12.53 16.76
C PRO A 235 29.63 11.40 17.08
N VAL A 236 28.36 11.60 16.75
CA VAL A 236 27.30 10.60 16.92
C VAL A 236 27.51 9.43 15.96
N LEU A 237 27.75 9.72 14.68
CA LEU A 237 27.97 8.70 13.65
C LEU A 237 29.17 7.81 13.97
N GLU A 238 30.28 8.38 14.45
CA GLU A 238 31.45 7.62 14.88
C GLU A 238 31.15 6.73 16.09
N SER A 239 30.37 7.24 17.05
CA SER A 239 29.99 6.49 18.26
C SER A 239 29.06 5.32 17.92
N VAL A 240 28.08 5.55 17.04
CA VAL A 240 27.16 4.53 16.53
C VAL A 240 27.90 3.47 15.72
N ALA A 241 28.81 3.88 14.83
CA ALA A 241 29.60 2.96 14.03
C ALA A 241 30.45 2.02 14.90
N LYS A 242 31.08 2.55 15.97
CA LYS A 242 31.81 1.73 16.97
C LYS A 242 30.89 0.74 17.68
N ALA A 243 29.66 1.14 18.00
CA ALA A 243 28.68 0.28 18.64
C ALA A 243 28.07 -0.77 17.68
N SER A 244 28.34 -0.70 16.38
CA SER A 244 27.78 -1.60 15.35
C SER A 244 26.24 -1.69 15.39
N ARG A 245 25.58 -0.60 15.76
CA ARG A 245 24.12 -0.47 15.78
C ARG A 245 23.65 0.46 14.66
N SER A 246 22.38 0.34 14.30
CA SER A 246 21.74 1.27 13.36
C SER A 246 21.39 2.60 14.06
N LEU A 247 21.17 3.66 13.27
CA LEU A 247 20.79 4.98 13.77
C LEU A 247 19.56 5.52 13.03
N LEU A 248 18.52 5.86 13.78
CA LEU A 248 17.45 6.74 13.31
C LEU A 248 17.76 8.17 13.77
N ILE A 249 17.69 9.12 12.85
CA ILE A 249 17.76 10.55 13.16
C ILE A 249 16.37 11.16 12.94
N ILE A 250 15.80 11.74 13.99
CA ILE A 250 14.55 12.51 13.95
C ILE A 250 14.91 13.96 14.22
N ALA A 251 14.83 14.80 13.19
CA ALA A 251 15.15 16.23 13.28
C ALA A 251 14.01 17.08 12.71
N GLU A 252 13.99 18.39 12.95
CA GLU A 252 13.06 19.28 12.24
C GLU A 252 13.13 19.08 10.72
N ASP A 253 14.35 19.03 10.20
CA ASP A 253 14.64 18.63 8.82
C ASP A 253 16.11 18.20 8.72
N ILE A 254 16.43 17.34 7.74
CA ILE A 254 17.82 17.04 7.37
C ILE A 254 17.94 17.21 5.87
N ASP A 255 18.81 18.11 5.44
CA ASP A 255 18.94 18.46 4.03
C ASP A 255 20.39 18.73 3.61
N GLY A 256 20.56 19.18 2.36
CA GLY A 256 21.84 19.61 1.83
C GLY A 256 22.93 18.53 1.92
N GLU A 257 24.11 18.97 2.38
CA GLU A 257 25.29 18.12 2.51
C GLU A 257 25.08 16.99 3.52
N ALA A 258 24.39 17.26 4.64
CA ALA A 258 24.12 16.26 5.67
C ALA A 258 23.33 15.07 5.11
N LEU A 259 22.20 15.33 4.45
CA LEU A 259 21.37 14.27 3.86
C LEU A 259 22.12 13.50 2.77
N ALA A 260 22.78 14.22 1.85
CA ALA A 260 23.52 13.59 0.76
C ALA A 260 24.62 12.65 1.28
N THR A 261 25.34 13.08 2.32
CA THR A 261 26.43 12.30 2.92
C THR A 261 25.90 11.10 3.71
N LEU A 262 24.80 11.25 4.46
CA LEU A 262 24.13 10.12 5.13
C LEU A 262 23.68 9.07 4.13
N VAL A 263 23.05 9.48 3.03
CA VAL A 263 22.60 8.59 1.96
C VAL A 263 23.76 7.81 1.35
N VAL A 264 24.86 8.49 0.99
CA VAL A 264 26.04 7.84 0.40
C VAL A 264 26.70 6.86 1.37
N ASN A 265 26.80 7.21 2.66
CA ASN A 265 27.36 6.31 3.67
C ASN A 265 26.47 5.09 3.93
N ASN A 266 25.14 5.28 3.91
CA ASN A 266 24.18 4.18 4.03
C ASN A 266 24.28 3.22 2.84
N LEU A 267 24.31 3.75 1.60
CA LEU A 267 24.48 2.94 0.38
C LEU A 267 25.80 2.17 0.35
N ARG A 268 26.86 2.71 0.93
CA ARG A 268 28.17 2.04 1.06
C ARG A 268 28.25 1.08 2.24
N GLY A 269 27.21 0.98 3.06
CA GLY A 269 27.20 0.15 4.28
C GLY A 269 28.14 0.62 5.38
N ILE A 270 28.62 1.87 5.32
CA ILE A 270 29.56 2.43 6.31
C ILE A 270 28.84 2.75 7.62
N VAL A 271 27.64 3.34 7.52
CA VAL A 271 26.74 3.58 8.65
C VAL A 271 25.34 3.19 8.23
N ARG A 272 24.69 2.30 8.98
CA ARG A 272 23.28 1.98 8.79
C ARG A 272 22.44 3.06 9.46
N ALA A 273 22.13 4.11 8.71
CA ALA A 273 21.37 5.25 9.23
C ALA A 273 20.18 5.57 8.34
N ALA A 274 19.10 6.03 8.96
CA ALA A 274 17.96 6.61 8.30
C ALA A 274 17.55 7.91 8.98
N ALA A 275 16.91 8.79 8.21
CA ALA A 275 16.48 10.09 8.70
C ALA A 275 15.03 10.35 8.35
N VAL A 276 14.30 10.93 9.31
CA VAL A 276 12.90 11.33 9.18
C VAL A 276 12.73 12.73 9.77
N LYS A 277 11.72 13.46 9.28
CA LYS A 277 11.33 14.71 9.93
C LYS A 277 10.63 14.39 11.24
N ALA A 278 10.75 15.28 12.21
CA ALA A 278 9.96 15.24 13.42
C ALA A 278 8.46 15.45 13.08
N PRO A 279 7.55 14.77 13.80
CA PRO A 279 6.12 15.01 13.63
C PRO A 279 5.70 16.35 14.21
N GLY A 280 4.65 16.96 13.65
CA GLY A 280 4.16 18.27 14.08
C GLY A 280 4.98 19.46 13.56
N PHE A 281 4.71 20.64 14.12
CA PHE A 281 5.37 21.92 13.83
C PHE A 281 5.41 22.79 15.10
N GLY A 282 6.36 23.73 15.19
CA GLY A 282 6.50 24.67 16.31
C GLY A 282 6.55 23.97 17.67
N ASP A 283 5.86 24.51 18.68
CA ASP A 283 5.83 23.95 20.03
C ASP A 283 5.23 22.53 20.09
N ASN A 284 4.29 22.22 19.18
CA ASN A 284 3.75 20.86 19.09
C ASN A 284 4.80 19.86 18.63
N ARG A 285 5.72 20.25 17.73
CA ARG A 285 6.86 19.39 17.33
C ARG A 285 7.77 19.11 18.51
N LYS A 286 8.13 20.15 19.28
CA LYS A 286 8.96 20.00 20.48
C LYS A 286 8.31 19.04 21.47
N ALA A 287 7.02 19.23 21.74
CA ALA A 287 6.28 18.39 22.65
C ALA A 287 6.21 16.91 22.18
N MET A 288 6.05 16.67 20.88
CA MET A 288 6.07 15.32 20.30
C MET A 288 7.47 14.70 20.30
N LEU A 289 8.53 15.48 20.06
CA LEU A 289 9.92 15.01 20.20
C LEU A 289 10.20 14.57 21.64
N GLU A 290 9.73 15.32 22.62
CA GLU A 290 9.81 14.94 24.03
C GLU A 290 9.01 13.66 24.33
N ASP A 291 7.85 13.44 23.71
CA ASP A 291 7.09 12.19 23.87
C ASP A 291 7.87 10.99 23.31
N ILE A 292 8.53 11.16 22.15
CA ILE A 292 9.41 10.13 21.57
C ILE A 292 10.63 9.92 22.47
N ALA A 293 11.22 10.99 23.04
CA ALA A 293 12.34 10.91 23.96
C ALA A 293 11.99 10.08 25.19
N VAL A 294 10.81 10.32 25.78
CA VAL A 294 10.30 9.53 26.90
C VAL A 294 10.16 8.06 26.51
N LEU A 295 9.47 7.75 25.39
CA LEU A 295 9.25 6.38 24.92
C LEU A 295 10.57 5.63 24.65
N THR A 296 11.58 6.33 24.16
CA THR A 296 12.85 5.73 23.73
C THR A 296 13.96 5.83 24.78
N ALA A 297 13.68 6.45 25.93
CA ALA A 297 14.68 6.80 26.95
C ALA A 297 15.85 7.65 26.38
N GLY A 298 15.56 8.52 25.42
CA GLY A 298 16.52 9.46 24.83
C GLY A 298 16.40 10.87 25.41
N THR A 299 17.24 11.78 24.93
CA THR A 299 17.19 13.21 25.23
C THR A 299 17.07 14.00 23.93
N VAL A 300 16.14 14.96 23.88
CA VAL A 300 16.04 15.88 22.74
C VAL A 300 17.22 16.85 22.79
N ILE A 301 18.04 16.84 21.74
CA ILE A 301 19.13 17.81 21.56
C ILE A 301 18.49 19.13 21.11
N SER A 302 18.39 20.08 22.03
CA SER A 302 17.85 21.42 21.78
C SER A 302 18.82 22.50 22.25
N GLU A 303 19.07 23.47 21.38
CA GLU A 303 19.91 24.64 21.69
C GLU A 303 19.26 25.53 22.76
N GLU A 304 17.94 25.48 22.93
CA GLU A 304 17.21 26.26 23.95
C GLU A 304 17.55 25.84 25.38
N ILE A 305 17.93 24.58 25.59
CA ILE A 305 18.38 24.04 26.88
C ILE A 305 19.91 23.95 26.98
N GLY A 306 20.63 24.50 26.00
CA GLY A 306 22.10 24.54 26.00
C GLY A 306 22.79 23.25 25.55
N LEU A 307 22.09 22.35 24.85
CA LEU A 307 22.70 21.17 24.23
C LEU A 307 23.14 21.48 22.80
N GLU A 308 24.38 21.11 22.46
CA GLU A 308 24.94 21.21 21.12
C GLU A 308 25.01 19.83 20.47
N LEU A 309 24.65 19.73 19.19
CA LEU A 309 24.61 18.47 18.45
C LEU A 309 26.01 17.87 18.30
N GLU A 310 27.03 18.70 18.14
CA GLU A 310 28.45 18.31 18.10
C GLU A 310 28.95 17.68 19.40
N LYS A 311 28.26 17.92 20.51
CA LYS A 311 28.61 17.39 21.83
C LYS A 311 27.71 16.25 22.26
N ALA A 312 26.77 15.84 21.41
CA ALA A 312 25.83 14.77 21.73
C ALA A 312 26.58 13.44 21.96
N THR A 313 26.25 12.77 23.06
CA THR A 313 26.87 11.49 23.44
C THR A 313 25.93 10.31 23.21
N ILE A 314 26.47 9.09 23.26
CA ILE A 314 25.67 7.87 23.04
C ILE A 314 24.61 7.66 24.13
N GLU A 315 24.84 8.19 25.33
CA GLU A 315 23.91 8.13 26.47
C GLU A 315 22.68 9.04 26.29
N GLN A 316 22.76 10.04 25.41
CA GLN A 316 21.62 10.91 25.08
C GLN A 316 20.76 10.32 23.97
N LEU A 317 21.22 9.29 23.27
CA LEU A 317 20.46 8.63 22.22
C LEU A 317 19.40 7.72 22.83
N GLY A 318 18.19 7.80 22.31
CA GLY A 318 17.14 6.84 22.62
C GLY A 318 17.42 5.47 22.01
N SER A 319 16.64 4.47 22.39
CA SER A 319 16.73 3.11 21.88
C SER A 319 15.34 2.49 21.74
N ALA A 320 15.20 1.58 20.78
CA ALA A 320 14.01 0.76 20.58
C ALA A 320 14.40 -0.66 20.12
N LYS A 321 13.49 -1.63 20.20
CA LYS A 321 13.72 -2.98 19.68
C LYS A 321 13.76 -2.99 18.15
N LYS A 322 12.79 -2.31 17.52
CA LYS A 322 12.71 -2.19 16.07
C LYS A 322 12.10 -0.85 15.69
N VAL A 323 12.55 -0.30 14.56
CA VAL A 323 11.92 0.85 13.92
C VAL A 323 11.66 0.50 12.45
N THR A 324 10.43 0.73 12.01
CA THR A 324 10.02 0.57 10.62
C THR A 324 9.58 1.92 10.06
N ILE A 325 10.15 2.31 8.92
CA ILE A 325 9.88 3.59 8.27
C ILE A 325 9.40 3.32 6.86
N THR A 326 8.18 3.74 6.55
CA THR A 326 7.62 3.72 5.20
C THR A 326 7.82 5.10 4.55
N LYS A 327 7.26 5.28 3.36
CA LYS A 327 7.25 6.59 2.69
C LYS A 327 6.53 7.67 3.50
N ASP A 328 5.53 7.28 4.30
CA ASP A 328 4.60 8.21 4.93
C ASP A 328 4.61 8.13 6.47
N THR A 329 5.09 7.03 7.06
CA THR A 329 5.01 6.80 8.51
C THR A 329 6.30 6.25 9.10
N THR A 330 6.51 6.49 10.38
CA THR A 330 7.56 5.87 11.21
C THR A 330 6.89 5.17 12.37
N THR A 331 7.24 3.91 12.59
CA THR A 331 6.73 3.08 13.68
C THR A 331 7.90 2.64 14.56
N ILE A 332 7.87 3.03 15.84
CA ILE A 332 8.81 2.64 16.87
C ILE A 332 8.17 1.51 17.68
N VAL A 333 8.84 0.36 17.75
CA VAL A 333 8.36 -0.86 18.41
C VAL A 333 9.28 -1.19 19.57
N GLY A 334 8.72 -1.29 20.78
CA GLY A 334 9.44 -1.62 22.00
C GLY A 334 10.49 -0.58 22.37
N GLY A 335 10.07 0.65 22.68
CA GLY A 335 10.95 1.68 23.20
C GLY A 335 11.65 1.26 24.51
N ALA A 336 12.82 1.83 24.81
CA ALA A 336 13.61 1.48 25.99
C ALA A 336 13.12 2.14 27.30
N ALA A 337 11.97 2.83 27.27
CA ALA A 337 11.38 3.46 28.45
C ALA A 337 11.03 2.46 29.54
N GLN A 338 10.98 2.95 30.78
CA GLN A 338 10.25 2.28 31.85
C GLN A 338 8.77 2.66 31.76
N GLU A 339 7.88 1.70 32.03
CA GLU A 339 6.43 1.91 32.00
C GLU A 339 5.99 3.10 32.88
N SER A 340 6.68 3.36 33.99
CA SER A 340 6.44 4.53 34.85
C SER A 340 6.69 5.86 34.15
N ALA A 341 7.75 5.97 33.34
CA ALA A 341 8.07 7.20 32.61
C ALA A 341 7.00 7.54 31.57
N ILE A 342 6.46 6.52 30.90
CA ILE A 342 5.33 6.65 29.97
C ILE A 342 4.08 7.14 30.74
N ARG A 343 3.74 6.51 31.86
CA ARG A 343 2.59 6.91 32.69
C ARG A 343 2.72 8.34 33.23
N ASP A 344 3.89 8.72 33.72
CA ASP A 344 4.15 10.08 34.23
C ASP A 344 4.00 11.12 33.12
N ARG A 345 4.45 10.79 31.91
CA ARG A 345 4.28 11.65 30.74
C ARG A 345 2.81 11.76 30.32
N VAL A 346 2.06 10.65 30.28
CA VAL A 346 0.62 10.65 30.03
C VAL A 346 -0.11 11.52 31.05
N ALA A 347 0.15 11.35 32.35
CA ALA A 347 -0.46 12.14 33.42
C ALA A 347 -0.13 13.64 33.31
N THR A 348 1.07 13.98 32.81
CA THR A 348 1.45 15.37 32.53
C THR A 348 0.60 15.95 31.40
N ILE A 349 0.37 15.18 30.33
CA ILE A 349 -0.45 15.61 29.19
C ILE A 349 -1.93 15.70 29.58
N GLU A 350 -2.44 14.79 30.42
CA GLU A 350 -3.80 14.85 30.97
C GLU A 350 -4.06 16.14 31.75
N LYS A 351 -3.11 16.56 32.61
CA LYS A 351 -3.19 17.86 33.30
C LYS A 351 -3.17 19.05 32.33
N GLN A 352 -2.49 18.94 31.20
CA GLN A 352 -2.53 19.98 30.15
C GLN A 352 -3.93 20.04 29.51
N ILE A 353 -4.59 18.90 29.32
CA ILE A 353 -5.97 18.82 28.79
C ILE A 353 -6.97 19.50 29.73
N GLU A 354 -6.82 19.30 31.04
CA GLU A 354 -7.69 19.92 32.05
C GLU A 354 -7.55 21.45 32.07
N ASN A 355 -6.32 21.95 31.88
CA ASN A 355 -6.01 23.38 31.97
C ASN A 355 -6.26 24.15 30.66
N THR A 356 -6.43 23.47 29.53
CA THR A 356 -6.78 24.14 28.27
C THR A 356 -8.29 24.26 28.09
N THR A 357 -8.74 25.41 27.59
CA THR A 357 -10.14 25.64 27.20
C THR A 357 -10.37 25.43 25.70
N SER A 358 -9.30 25.35 24.91
CA SER A 358 -9.33 25.16 23.47
C SER A 358 -9.66 23.71 23.13
N SER A 359 -10.80 23.48 22.47
CA SER A 359 -11.16 22.14 21.97
C SER A 359 -10.12 21.58 21.01
N TYR A 360 -9.52 22.43 20.19
CA TYR A 360 -8.44 22.08 19.27
C TYR A 360 -7.20 21.57 20.01
N ASP A 361 -6.77 22.23 21.09
CA ASP A 361 -5.61 21.80 21.87
C ASP A 361 -5.91 20.50 22.62
N LYS A 362 -7.13 20.33 23.15
CA LYS A 362 -7.56 19.08 23.79
C LYS A 362 -7.43 17.91 22.82
N GLU A 363 -7.91 18.08 21.59
CA GLU A 363 -7.81 17.04 20.56
C GLU A 363 -6.34 16.70 20.24
N LYS A 364 -5.46 17.70 20.14
CA LYS A 364 -4.02 17.48 19.90
C LYS A 364 -3.33 16.77 21.06
N LEU A 365 -3.66 17.14 22.28
CA LEU A 365 -3.13 16.49 23.48
C LEU A 365 -3.64 15.04 23.61
N GLN A 366 -4.91 14.79 23.28
CA GLN A 366 -5.47 13.44 23.22
C GLN A 366 -4.79 12.58 22.15
N GLN A 367 -4.48 13.14 20.98
CA GLN A 367 -3.70 12.46 19.94
C GLN A 367 -2.31 12.05 20.45
N ARG A 368 -1.66 12.91 21.24
CA ARG A 368 -0.35 12.60 21.85
C ARG A 368 -0.45 11.48 22.89
N ILE A 369 -1.45 11.53 23.77
CA ILE A 369 -1.71 10.45 24.74
C ILE A 369 -1.93 9.14 23.98
N ALA A 370 -2.83 9.12 22.98
CA ALA A 370 -3.13 7.91 22.22
C ALA A 370 -1.89 7.32 21.53
N LYS A 371 -0.98 8.16 21.03
CA LYS A 371 0.30 7.73 20.42
C LYS A 371 1.32 7.23 21.44
N LEU A 372 1.26 7.68 22.68
CA LEU A 372 2.21 7.33 23.74
C LEU A 372 1.74 6.14 24.58
N SER A 373 0.43 6.03 24.82
CA SER A 373 -0.21 4.93 25.55
C SER A 373 -0.69 3.81 24.63
N GLY A 374 -0.74 4.05 23.31
CA GLY A 374 -1.14 3.07 22.33
C GLY A 374 -0.09 1.96 22.25
N GLY A 375 -0.50 0.72 22.58
CA GLY A 375 0.33 -0.44 22.30
C GLY A 375 0.46 -0.65 20.78
N VAL A 376 1.60 -1.18 20.36
CA VAL A 376 1.80 -1.75 19.03
C VAL A 376 1.59 -3.25 19.12
N ALA A 377 0.65 -3.79 18.35
CA ALA A 377 0.51 -5.21 18.17
C ALA A 377 1.50 -5.68 17.12
N VAL A 378 2.37 -6.61 17.50
CA VAL A 378 3.36 -7.23 16.64
C VAL A 378 2.90 -8.65 16.33
N ILE A 379 2.58 -8.89 15.06
CA ILE A 379 2.29 -10.22 14.53
C ILE A 379 3.61 -10.81 14.04
N LYS A 380 4.12 -11.80 14.77
CA LYS A 380 5.32 -12.55 14.37
C LYS A 380 4.91 -13.76 13.55
N ILE A 381 5.38 -13.82 12.31
CA ILE A 381 5.06 -14.90 11.39
C ILE A 381 5.93 -16.12 11.70
N GLY A 382 5.32 -17.29 11.78
CA GLY A 382 6.05 -18.55 11.88
C GLY A 382 5.99 -19.33 10.58
N ALA A 383 7.14 -19.87 10.15
CA ALA A 383 7.28 -20.69 8.94
C ALA A 383 8.50 -21.62 9.03
N ALA A 384 8.52 -22.68 8.23
CA ALA A 384 9.60 -23.69 8.25
C ALA A 384 10.83 -23.28 7.45
N THR A 385 10.66 -22.40 6.46
CA THR A 385 11.72 -21.92 5.56
C THR A 385 11.66 -20.41 5.41
N GLU A 386 12.80 -19.78 5.11
CA GLU A 386 12.87 -18.32 4.86
C GLU A 386 11.97 -17.88 3.69
N VAL A 387 11.86 -18.71 2.65
CA VAL A 387 11.01 -18.41 1.48
C VAL A 387 9.53 -18.40 1.87
N GLU A 388 9.09 -19.40 2.64
CA GLU A 388 7.73 -19.47 3.16
C GLU A 388 7.45 -18.34 4.16
N MET A 389 8.43 -18.01 5.02
CA MET A 389 8.34 -16.91 5.97
C MET A 389 8.03 -15.59 5.27
N LYS A 390 8.79 -15.30 4.21
CA LYS A 390 8.64 -14.08 3.43
C LYS A 390 7.29 -14.02 2.71
N GLU A 391 6.93 -15.09 2.01
CA GLU A 391 5.63 -15.16 1.30
C GLU A 391 4.44 -15.02 2.26
N LYS A 392 4.54 -15.64 3.44
CA LYS A 392 3.49 -15.54 4.47
C LYS A 392 3.46 -14.16 5.11
N LYS A 393 4.61 -13.52 5.36
CA LYS A 393 4.67 -12.13 5.84
C LYS A 393 3.99 -11.18 4.86
N ASP A 394 4.34 -11.26 3.57
CA ASP A 394 3.75 -10.43 2.53
C ASP A 394 2.22 -10.62 2.49
N ARG A 395 1.72 -11.87 2.58
CA ARG A 395 0.27 -12.14 2.69
C ARG A 395 -0.39 -11.52 3.93
N VAL A 396 0.26 -11.56 5.08
CA VAL A 396 -0.30 -10.95 6.31
C VAL A 396 -0.30 -9.44 6.21
N ASP A 397 0.74 -8.83 5.64
CA ASP A 397 0.78 -7.39 5.39
C ASP A 397 -0.37 -6.97 4.47
N ASP A 398 -0.57 -7.63 3.33
CA ASP A 398 -1.69 -7.34 2.41
C ASP A 398 -3.05 -7.49 3.10
N ALA A 399 -3.24 -8.59 3.83
CA ALA A 399 -4.48 -8.85 4.57
C ALA A 399 -4.74 -7.81 5.67
N LEU A 400 -3.70 -7.32 6.33
CA LEU A 400 -3.83 -6.25 7.32
C LEU A 400 -4.26 -4.93 6.67
N HIS A 401 -3.72 -4.58 5.51
CA HIS A 401 -4.14 -3.38 4.77
C HIS A 401 -5.58 -3.49 4.28
N ALA A 402 -5.96 -4.63 3.70
CA ALA A 402 -7.34 -4.90 3.28
C ALA A 402 -8.32 -4.78 4.45
N THR A 403 -7.94 -5.31 5.61
CA THR A 403 -8.75 -5.24 6.83
C THR A 403 -8.89 -3.80 7.33
N ARG A 404 -7.83 -3.01 7.33
CA ARG A 404 -7.90 -1.56 7.65
C ARG A 404 -8.81 -0.82 6.67
N ALA A 405 -8.66 -1.10 5.38
CA ALA A 405 -9.49 -0.52 4.33
C ALA A 405 -10.99 -0.86 4.51
N ALA A 406 -11.29 -2.09 4.93
CA ALA A 406 -12.65 -2.54 5.26
C ALA A 406 -13.19 -1.84 6.51
N VAL A 407 -12.34 -1.66 7.52
CA VAL A 407 -12.72 -0.95 8.75
C VAL A 407 -12.94 0.54 8.47
N GLU A 408 -12.24 1.15 7.52
CA GLU A 408 -12.40 2.56 7.15
C GLU A 408 -13.69 2.84 6.36
N GLU A 409 -13.93 2.11 5.27
CA GLU A 409 -15.04 2.39 4.33
C GLU A 409 -16.13 1.32 4.32
N GLY A 410 -16.00 0.26 5.12
CA GLY A 410 -16.92 -0.86 5.15
C GLY A 410 -16.59 -1.96 4.14
N ILE A 411 -17.48 -2.94 4.09
CA ILE A 411 -17.40 -4.15 3.26
C ILE A 411 -18.57 -4.22 2.28
N VAL A 412 -18.34 -4.91 1.16
CA VAL A 412 -19.35 -5.21 0.16
C VAL A 412 -19.29 -6.68 -0.25
N ALA A 413 -20.32 -7.16 -0.95
CA ALA A 413 -20.34 -8.51 -1.51
C ALA A 413 -19.14 -8.71 -2.45
N GLY A 414 -18.26 -9.64 -2.07
CA GLY A 414 -16.96 -9.81 -2.71
C GLY A 414 -17.00 -10.59 -4.01
N GLY A 415 -15.82 -10.86 -4.57
CA GLY A 415 -15.67 -11.67 -5.79
C GLY A 415 -16.15 -10.97 -7.07
N GLY A 416 -16.15 -9.63 -7.08
CA GLY A 416 -16.63 -8.83 -8.21
C GLY A 416 -18.17 -8.72 -8.31
N VAL A 417 -18.90 -9.22 -7.30
CA VAL A 417 -20.38 -9.16 -7.26
C VAL A 417 -20.86 -7.73 -7.10
N ALA A 418 -20.30 -6.96 -6.17
CA ALA A 418 -20.68 -5.57 -5.96
C ALA A 418 -20.62 -4.72 -7.25
N LEU A 419 -19.50 -4.79 -7.97
CA LEU A 419 -19.33 -4.09 -9.25
C LEU A 419 -20.31 -4.57 -10.32
N THR A 420 -20.56 -5.88 -10.40
CA THR A 420 -21.54 -6.46 -11.34
C THR A 420 -22.97 -5.99 -11.07
N LYS A 421 -23.34 -5.84 -9.79
CA LYS A 421 -24.66 -5.33 -9.38
C LYS A 421 -24.81 -3.86 -9.68
N ILE A 422 -23.81 -3.06 -9.33
CA ILE A 422 -23.76 -1.63 -9.67
C ILE A 422 -23.83 -1.43 -11.18
N ALA A 423 -23.12 -2.24 -11.97
CA ALA A 423 -23.17 -2.17 -13.42
C ALA A 423 -24.58 -2.43 -13.98
N SER A 424 -25.34 -3.33 -13.35
CA SER A 424 -26.71 -3.63 -13.73
C SER A 424 -27.67 -2.50 -13.35
N GLU A 425 -27.49 -1.88 -12.18
CA GLU A 425 -28.28 -0.71 -11.76
C GLU A 425 -28.03 0.53 -12.61
N LEU A 426 -26.81 0.68 -13.14
CA LEU A 426 -26.40 1.81 -13.97
C LEU A 426 -26.66 1.58 -15.48
N ALA A 427 -27.36 0.51 -15.86
CA ALA A 427 -27.60 0.16 -17.27
C ALA A 427 -28.31 1.27 -18.07
N ASP A 428 -29.19 2.04 -17.41
CA ASP A 428 -29.95 3.14 -18.01
C ASP A 428 -29.25 4.51 -17.87
N LEU A 429 -28.02 4.56 -17.34
CA LEU A 429 -27.24 5.79 -17.23
C LEU A 429 -26.98 6.38 -18.63
N LYS A 430 -27.31 7.66 -18.81
CA LYS A 430 -27.13 8.37 -20.09
C LYS A 430 -26.04 9.42 -20.02
N GLY A 431 -25.19 9.44 -21.05
CA GLY A 431 -24.23 10.50 -21.35
C GLY A 431 -24.89 11.66 -22.09
N ASP A 432 -24.08 12.67 -22.41
CA ASP A 432 -24.55 13.89 -23.10
C ASP A 432 -24.65 13.68 -24.62
N ASN A 433 -24.00 12.65 -25.15
CA ASN A 433 -24.02 12.24 -26.55
C ASN A 433 -23.82 10.72 -26.70
N ASP A 434 -23.91 10.22 -27.93
CA ASP A 434 -23.83 8.78 -28.22
C ASP A 434 -22.46 8.17 -27.91
N ASP A 435 -21.36 8.91 -28.12
CA ASP A 435 -20.01 8.45 -27.79
C ASP A 435 -19.82 8.29 -26.27
N GLN A 436 -20.38 9.22 -25.48
CA GLN A 436 -20.42 9.08 -24.02
C GLN A 436 -21.29 7.88 -23.59
N ASN A 437 -22.42 7.63 -24.27
CA ASN A 437 -23.24 6.44 -24.01
C ASN A 437 -22.45 5.14 -24.28
N VAL A 438 -21.57 5.13 -25.28
CA VAL A 438 -20.66 4.00 -25.50
C VAL A 438 -19.62 3.92 -24.39
N GLY A 439 -19.02 5.03 -23.98
CA GLY A 439 -18.07 5.08 -22.86
C GLY A 439 -18.66 4.52 -21.56
N ILE A 440 -19.93 4.84 -21.27
CA ILE A 440 -20.67 4.26 -20.14
C ILE A 440 -20.75 2.74 -20.31
N ARG A 441 -21.18 2.22 -21.47
CA ARG A 441 -21.26 0.77 -21.70
C ARG A 441 -19.90 0.07 -21.59
N VAL A 442 -18.82 0.71 -22.02
CA VAL A 442 -17.44 0.21 -21.85
C VAL A 442 -17.13 0.03 -20.36
N ALA A 443 -17.44 1.03 -19.53
CA ALA A 443 -17.21 0.95 -18.09
C ALA A 443 -18.07 -0.14 -17.42
N LEU A 444 -19.37 -0.19 -17.73
CA LEU A 444 -20.27 -1.21 -17.17
C LEU A 444 -19.84 -2.64 -17.57
N ARG A 445 -19.40 -2.83 -18.81
CA ARG A 445 -18.86 -4.11 -19.28
C ARG A 445 -17.60 -4.51 -18.50
N ALA A 446 -16.69 -3.55 -18.28
CA ALA A 446 -15.45 -3.79 -17.57
C ALA A 446 -15.68 -4.14 -16.08
N MET A 447 -16.68 -3.54 -15.44
CA MET A 447 -17.05 -3.83 -14.04
C MET A 447 -17.43 -5.31 -13.79
N GLU A 448 -17.84 -6.04 -14.83
CA GLU A 448 -18.15 -7.47 -14.74
C GLU A 448 -16.93 -8.39 -14.89
N GLU A 449 -15.81 -7.87 -15.39
CA GLU A 449 -14.65 -8.68 -15.74
C GLU A 449 -13.94 -9.33 -14.54
N PRO A 450 -13.84 -8.70 -13.34
CA PRO A 450 -13.31 -9.38 -12.17
C PRO A 450 -14.07 -10.68 -11.83
N LEU A 451 -15.41 -10.64 -11.82
CA LEU A 451 -16.24 -11.82 -11.55
C LEU A 451 -16.02 -12.92 -12.62
N ARG A 452 -15.97 -12.53 -13.90
CA ARG A 452 -15.71 -13.45 -15.00
C ARG A 452 -14.34 -14.09 -14.89
N GLN A 453 -13.31 -13.31 -14.58
CA GLN A 453 -11.95 -13.80 -14.46
C GLN A 453 -11.80 -14.74 -13.26
N ILE A 454 -12.47 -14.45 -12.13
CA ILE A 454 -12.53 -15.35 -10.97
C ILE A 454 -13.15 -16.69 -11.35
N ALA A 455 -14.28 -16.69 -12.06
CA ALA A 455 -14.93 -17.90 -12.55
C ALA A 455 -14.03 -18.69 -13.53
N ILE A 456 -13.38 -18.00 -14.48
CA ILE A 456 -12.44 -18.63 -15.43
C ILE A 456 -11.28 -19.30 -14.70
N ASN A 457 -10.71 -18.63 -13.69
CA ASN A 457 -9.64 -19.21 -12.88
C ASN A 457 -10.12 -20.41 -12.05
N ALA A 458 -11.40 -20.44 -11.68
CA ALA A 458 -12.04 -21.58 -11.00
C ALA A 458 -12.35 -22.77 -11.91
N GLY A 459 -12.25 -22.59 -13.23
CA GLY A 459 -12.54 -23.61 -14.25
C GLY A 459 -13.95 -23.53 -14.84
N ASP A 460 -14.70 -22.46 -14.55
CA ASP A 460 -16.08 -22.27 -14.97
C ASP A 460 -16.22 -21.25 -16.11
N GLU A 461 -17.36 -21.26 -16.77
CA GLU A 461 -17.66 -20.33 -17.87
C GLU A 461 -18.06 -18.95 -17.31
N GLY A 462 -17.15 -17.99 -17.38
CA GLY A 462 -17.34 -16.67 -16.77
C GLY A 462 -18.61 -15.94 -17.21
N SER A 463 -19.04 -16.11 -18.47
CA SER A 463 -20.29 -15.51 -18.96
C SER A 463 -21.54 -16.10 -18.33
N VAL A 464 -21.55 -17.41 -18.07
CA VAL A 464 -22.67 -18.10 -17.42
C VAL A 464 -22.77 -17.62 -15.97
N VAL A 465 -21.64 -17.57 -15.26
CA VAL A 465 -21.57 -17.10 -13.88
C VAL A 465 -22.03 -15.65 -13.77
N ALA A 466 -21.49 -14.74 -14.60
CA ALA A 466 -21.87 -13.33 -14.56
C ALA A 466 -23.38 -13.13 -14.80
N ASN A 467 -23.96 -13.83 -15.77
CA ASN A 467 -25.40 -13.73 -16.03
C ASN A 467 -26.26 -14.29 -14.89
N ALA A 468 -25.86 -15.40 -14.28
CA ALA A 468 -26.55 -15.97 -13.13
C ALA A 468 -26.50 -15.03 -11.92
N VAL A 469 -25.33 -14.44 -11.64
CA VAL A 469 -25.16 -13.45 -10.57
C VAL A 469 -26.07 -12.25 -10.80
N LYS A 470 -26.07 -11.65 -11.99
CA LYS A 470 -26.94 -10.48 -12.30
C LYS A 470 -28.42 -10.73 -12.03
N ALA A 471 -28.92 -11.94 -12.30
CA ALA A 471 -30.33 -12.29 -12.14
C ALA A 471 -30.80 -12.38 -10.67
N GLY A 472 -29.87 -12.50 -9.70
CA GLY A 472 -30.22 -12.55 -8.27
C GLY A 472 -30.35 -11.18 -7.60
N ASP A 473 -30.54 -11.17 -6.29
CA ASP A 473 -30.59 -9.95 -5.46
C ASP A 473 -29.21 -9.26 -5.30
N ALA A 474 -29.13 -8.19 -4.51
CA ALA A 474 -27.91 -7.38 -4.34
C ALA A 474 -26.70 -8.15 -3.77
N HIS A 475 -26.92 -9.24 -3.04
CA HIS A 475 -25.85 -10.01 -2.39
C HIS A 475 -25.66 -11.41 -3.01
N TYR A 476 -26.55 -11.82 -3.90
CA TYR A 476 -26.46 -13.07 -4.63
C TYR A 476 -25.23 -13.10 -5.53
N GLY A 477 -24.32 -14.04 -5.28
CA GLY A 477 -23.04 -14.18 -5.94
C GLY A 477 -22.62 -15.62 -6.16
N TYR A 478 -21.34 -15.80 -6.48
CA TYR A 478 -20.73 -17.07 -6.81
C TYR A 478 -19.49 -17.33 -5.94
N ASN A 479 -19.53 -18.40 -5.15
CA ASN A 479 -18.39 -18.88 -4.39
C ASN A 479 -17.47 -19.69 -5.31
N ALA A 480 -16.41 -19.05 -5.84
CA ALA A 480 -15.46 -19.69 -6.75
C ALA A 480 -14.61 -20.80 -6.12
N ALA A 481 -14.57 -20.91 -4.79
CA ALA A 481 -13.88 -22.01 -4.12
C ALA A 481 -14.72 -23.31 -4.20
N THR A 482 -16.03 -23.22 -3.92
CA THR A 482 -16.93 -24.38 -3.82
C THR A 482 -17.77 -24.63 -5.07
N GLY A 483 -18.00 -23.61 -5.89
CA GLY A 483 -18.91 -23.65 -7.05
C GLY A 483 -20.37 -23.34 -6.70
N GLU A 484 -20.65 -22.92 -5.48
CA GLU A 484 -22.01 -22.66 -5.00
C GLU A 484 -22.43 -21.20 -5.23
N TYR A 485 -23.74 -21.00 -5.42
CA TYR A 485 -24.34 -19.66 -5.49
C TYR A 485 -25.11 -19.35 -4.21
N GLY A 486 -25.07 -18.10 -3.77
CA GLY A 486 -25.82 -17.66 -2.59
C GLY A 486 -25.44 -16.26 -2.15
N ASN A 487 -25.85 -15.91 -0.93
CA ASN A 487 -25.55 -14.61 -0.36
C ASN A 487 -24.08 -14.52 0.04
N MET A 488 -23.31 -13.67 -0.65
CA MET A 488 -21.87 -13.52 -0.43
C MET A 488 -21.53 -13.00 0.96
N ILE A 489 -22.39 -12.18 1.56
CA ILE A 489 -22.19 -11.67 2.93
C ILE A 489 -22.35 -12.81 3.93
N GLU A 490 -23.40 -13.62 3.79
CA GLU A 490 -23.63 -14.78 4.67
C GLU A 490 -22.57 -15.87 4.51
N MET A 491 -22.05 -16.05 3.29
CA MET A 491 -20.91 -16.94 3.01
C MET A 491 -19.58 -16.38 3.54
N GLY A 492 -19.57 -15.14 4.04
CA GLY A 492 -18.37 -14.47 4.51
C GLY A 492 -17.39 -14.09 3.40
N ILE A 493 -17.85 -14.01 2.14
CA ILE A 493 -17.05 -13.60 0.97
C ILE A 493 -17.21 -12.10 0.77
N LEU A 494 -16.29 -11.35 1.37
CA LEU A 494 -16.35 -9.90 1.51
C LEU A 494 -15.15 -9.26 0.81
N ASP A 495 -15.41 -8.16 0.08
CA ASP A 495 -14.36 -7.27 -0.40
C ASP A 495 -14.42 -5.94 0.39
N PRO A 496 -13.28 -5.36 0.80
CA PRO A 496 -13.26 -4.00 1.35
C PRO A 496 -13.78 -2.99 0.32
N ALA A 497 -14.75 -2.16 0.68
CA ALA A 497 -15.33 -1.18 -0.23
C ALA A 497 -14.26 -0.21 -0.79
N LYS A 498 -13.31 0.22 0.06
CA LYS A 498 -12.17 1.05 -0.33
C LYS A 498 -11.30 0.39 -1.40
N VAL A 499 -11.02 -0.91 -1.28
CA VAL A 499 -10.21 -1.68 -2.24
C VAL A 499 -10.92 -1.77 -3.59
N THR A 500 -12.20 -2.14 -3.60
CA THR A 500 -13.00 -2.22 -4.83
C THR A 500 -13.12 -0.84 -5.50
N ARG A 501 -13.32 0.22 -4.70
CA ARG A 501 -13.42 1.60 -5.15
C ARG A 501 -12.13 2.09 -5.79
N SER A 502 -11.01 1.95 -5.09
CA SER A 502 -9.70 2.42 -5.53
C SER A 502 -9.27 1.69 -6.80
N ALA A 503 -9.46 0.37 -6.86
CA ALA A 503 -9.17 -0.44 -8.03
C ALA A 503 -9.90 0.06 -9.28
N LEU A 504 -11.21 0.33 -9.18
CA LEU A 504 -12.01 0.87 -10.27
C LEU A 504 -11.55 2.27 -10.71
N GLN A 505 -11.34 3.18 -9.75
CA GLN A 505 -10.97 4.57 -10.06
C GLN A 505 -9.60 4.66 -10.72
N TYR A 506 -8.59 3.92 -10.25
CA TYR A 506 -7.26 3.93 -10.86
C TYR A 506 -7.24 3.25 -12.22
N ALA A 507 -7.97 2.13 -12.36
CA ALA A 507 -8.15 1.47 -13.64
C ALA A 507 -8.76 2.40 -14.69
N ALA A 508 -9.84 3.12 -14.31
CA ALA A 508 -10.50 4.11 -15.16
C ALA A 508 -9.60 5.29 -15.54
N SER A 509 -8.87 5.82 -14.57
CA SER A 509 -7.95 6.95 -14.80
C SER A 509 -6.88 6.60 -15.84
N VAL A 510 -6.19 5.46 -15.66
CA VAL A 510 -5.15 5.03 -16.60
C VAL A 510 -5.77 4.63 -17.95
N ALA A 511 -6.88 3.91 -17.97
CA ALA A 511 -7.56 3.55 -19.21
C ALA A 511 -7.97 4.80 -20.01
N GLY A 512 -8.52 5.81 -19.35
CA GLY A 512 -8.88 7.09 -19.98
C GLY A 512 -7.68 7.78 -20.65
N LEU A 513 -6.54 7.84 -19.97
CA LEU A 513 -5.31 8.39 -20.55
C LEU A 513 -4.86 7.58 -21.79
N MET A 514 -4.91 6.25 -21.71
CA MET A 514 -4.47 5.37 -22.80
C MET A 514 -5.41 5.43 -24.01
N ILE A 515 -6.73 5.46 -23.80
CA ILE A 515 -7.73 5.58 -24.87
C ILE A 515 -7.55 6.90 -25.63
N THR A 516 -7.24 7.98 -24.91
CA THR A 516 -7.02 9.32 -25.49
C THR A 516 -5.61 9.55 -26.07
N THR A 517 -4.72 8.55 -25.98
CA THR A 517 -3.35 8.69 -26.49
C THR A 517 -3.31 8.57 -28.02
N GLU A 518 -2.76 9.58 -28.69
CA GLU A 518 -2.63 9.66 -30.16
C GLU A 518 -1.18 9.56 -30.66
N ALA A 519 -0.19 9.78 -29.81
CA ALA A 519 1.22 9.68 -30.19
C ALA A 519 2.04 9.08 -29.05
N MET A 520 3.01 8.25 -29.42
CA MET A 520 3.99 7.66 -28.50
C MET A 520 5.39 7.96 -29.03
N ILE A 521 6.28 8.38 -28.13
CA ILE A 521 7.64 8.80 -28.48
C ILE A 521 8.61 8.05 -27.58
N THR A 522 9.56 7.33 -28.17
CA THR A 522 10.61 6.62 -27.46
C THR A 522 11.98 6.95 -28.02
N ASP A 523 13.04 6.74 -27.23
CA ASP A 523 14.40 6.70 -27.77
C ASP A 523 14.53 5.61 -28.82
N HIS A 524 15.05 6.00 -29.98
CA HIS A 524 15.45 5.08 -31.03
C HIS A 524 16.51 4.12 -30.47
N VAL A 525 16.23 2.83 -30.58
CA VAL A 525 17.19 1.78 -30.22
C VAL A 525 17.99 1.48 -31.47
N ALA A 526 19.25 1.94 -31.51
CA ALA A 526 20.16 1.47 -32.55
C ALA A 526 20.37 -0.05 -32.34
N ASP A 527 20.24 -0.84 -33.41
CA ASP A 527 20.55 -2.26 -33.37
C ASP A 527 22.02 -2.44 -32.97
N THR A 528 22.30 -2.70 -31.69
CA THR A 528 23.59 -3.24 -31.24
C THR A 528 23.63 -4.72 -31.55
N SER A 529 23.58 -5.05 -32.83
CA SER A 529 23.86 -6.40 -33.35
C SER A 529 24.84 -6.32 -34.50
N SER A 530 26.04 -5.77 -34.24
CA SER A 530 27.21 -5.94 -35.10
C SER A 530 28.51 -5.51 -34.40
N GLU A 531 28.80 -6.01 -33.20
CA GLU A 531 30.17 -6.07 -32.66
C GLU A 531 30.36 -7.35 -31.82
N ILE A 532 30.35 -8.48 -32.52
CA ILE A 532 31.22 -9.65 -32.26
C ILE A 532 31.85 -9.95 -33.61
#